data_AF-A0A975LZI4-F1
#
_entry.id   AF-A0A975LZI4-F1
#
_cell.length_a   1.000
_cell.length_b   1.000
_cell.length_c   1.000
_cell.angle_alpha   90.00
_cell.angle_beta   90.00
_cell.angle_gamma   90.00
#
_symmetry.space_group_name_H-M   'P 1'
#
loop_
_entity.id
_entity.type
_entity.pdbx_description
1 polymer ?
#
loop_
_entity_poly.entity_id
_entity_poly.type
_entity_poly.pdbx_seq_one_letter_code
_entity_poly.pdbx_strand_id
1 'polypeptide(L)'
;MQHKRFHAPNNVIEPHQYDIALNYIKAYQPSTEINNLIETYLILKLIKKENQFSKFKYLIRKFHNDLSANFPITIFEIDYDSIDVFYKDVFWELVLDLEKINKDDVSQFESYIKKYNIQTINLKNVTQLIDLFPQVIKENFLSLSRNIEFFLNHQSGKFIDSNGLYIKLGITNEEINNLAIEYCQTDNINPNYLQSIVDYKKLSKYEFDDEVKLLAKRKSKEFWEKHFETNEGIHYSISVVIKPLDSDKLCKPIENGILLNKIILDEHHDFPTLLNNFYLLGFFNHETGLPWLVANEETFSFTRFFSPKSNAHFEDYDSHLKNSYGLLFYAYFEYLKKNDIDIEEIINWYFNIYLETKLNIKGFHFHASNKESSYYERGKSIICEMDSILDQYELFFRHREINQDLLEIKSKASSYASLKSFNEKKFIKLNNTPDNSALFSALFYDQSPLSLISSKKEHKTFFKHIKEGVKITDFDDYQVRQINVLIEKNFLKLSNDVIKFSNFQEINILNKLWKSGTYCLYYKDKLILDIAEDLCKKGYCEYSDKLFSEYESNYLSYILDDKKYGNGLKIRNKFSHGKFSYKSEEEHQKNYLELLQIVIFYVMRINDELEFYKSKLANI
;
A
#
# COMPACT_ATOMS: atom_id res chain seq x y z
N MET A 1 -30.58 -13.45 36.23
CA MET A 1 -29.87 -12.93 35.05
C MET A 1 -28.40 -12.86 35.39
N GLN A 2 -27.52 -13.57 34.67
CA GLN A 2 -26.08 -13.39 34.82
C GLN A 2 -25.73 -11.92 34.55
N HIS A 3 -24.96 -11.30 35.44
CA HIS A 3 -24.46 -9.95 35.24
C HIS A 3 -23.57 -9.97 33.99
N LYS A 4 -24.06 -9.40 32.88
CA LYS A 4 -23.21 -9.14 31.72
C LYS A 4 -22.26 -8.01 32.09
N ARG A 5 -20.96 -8.27 31.95
CA ARG A 5 -19.87 -7.31 32.20
C ARG A 5 -19.85 -6.23 31.12
N PHE A 6 -19.48 -5.01 31.48
CA PHE A 6 -19.44 -3.87 30.56
C PHE A 6 -18.05 -3.67 29.94
N HIS A 7 -17.87 -4.13 28.70
CA HIS A 7 -16.58 -4.10 27.99
C HIS A 7 -16.49 -3.03 26.90
N ALA A 8 -16.79 -1.75 27.19
CA ALA A 8 -16.58 -0.67 26.22
C ALA A 8 -15.20 -0.01 26.47
N PRO A 9 -14.09 -0.50 25.87
CA PRO A 9 -12.76 0.08 26.07
C PRO A 9 -12.62 1.47 25.44
N ASN A 10 -13.52 1.82 24.52
CA ASN A 10 -13.51 3.12 23.85
C ASN A 10 -14.48 4.09 24.53
N ASN A 11 -14.15 5.37 24.41
CA ASN A 11 -14.97 6.48 24.89
C ASN A 11 -16.30 6.69 24.11
N VAL A 12 -16.67 5.74 23.25
CA VAL A 12 -17.88 5.76 22.40
C VAL A 12 -18.59 4.43 22.63
N ILE A 13 -19.87 4.51 23.01
CA ILE A 13 -20.68 3.34 23.31
C ILE A 13 -21.43 2.89 22.05
N GLU A 14 -21.30 1.61 21.70
CA GLU A 14 -22.13 1.01 20.66
C GLU A 14 -23.59 0.94 21.14
N PRO A 15 -24.60 1.13 20.27
CA PRO A 15 -26.01 1.19 20.69
C PRO A 15 -26.47 0.01 21.55
N HIS A 16 -25.96 -1.20 21.30
CA HIS A 16 -26.29 -2.41 22.04
C HIS A 16 -25.67 -2.49 23.45
N GLN A 17 -24.64 -1.68 23.74
CA GLN A 17 -24.02 -1.63 25.06
C GLN A 17 -24.68 -0.58 25.99
N TYR A 18 -25.54 0.29 25.45
CA TYR A 18 -26.21 1.34 26.20
C TYR A 18 -27.08 0.80 27.35
N ASP A 19 -27.85 -0.26 27.07
CA ASP A 19 -28.68 -0.91 28.08
C ASP A 19 -27.85 -1.59 29.18
N ILE A 20 -26.66 -2.10 28.83
CA ILE A 20 -25.73 -2.70 29.79
C ILE A 20 -25.22 -1.63 30.76
N ALA A 21 -24.78 -0.47 30.24
CA ALA A 21 -24.33 0.65 31.06
C ALA A 21 -25.45 1.20 31.96
N LEU A 22 -26.67 1.33 31.45
CA LEU A 22 -27.83 1.77 32.25
C LEU A 22 -28.18 0.80 33.37
N ASN A 23 -28.16 -0.51 33.08
CA ASN A 23 -28.45 -1.53 34.08
C ASN A 23 -27.37 -1.55 35.17
N TYR A 24 -26.10 -1.37 34.80
CA TYR A 24 -25.01 -1.21 35.75
C TYR A 24 -25.24 -0.04 36.70
N ILE A 25 -25.54 1.16 36.16
CA ILE A 25 -25.77 2.38 36.97
C ILE A 25 -26.94 2.18 37.95
N LYS A 26 -28.03 1.54 37.51
CA LYS A 26 -29.22 1.31 38.34
C LYS A 26 -28.96 0.29 39.46
N ALA A 27 -28.15 -0.73 39.19
CA ALA A 27 -27.84 -1.81 40.13
C ALA A 27 -26.55 -1.58 40.93
N TYR A 28 -25.93 -0.41 40.79
CA TYR A 28 -24.59 -0.14 41.32
C TYR A 28 -24.49 -0.37 42.83
N GLN A 29 -23.48 -1.15 43.22
CA GLN A 29 -23.02 -1.34 44.60
C GLN A 29 -21.50 -1.19 44.65
N PRO A 30 -20.95 -0.52 45.68
CA PRO A 30 -19.50 -0.48 45.88
C PRO A 30 -18.92 -1.89 46.00
N SER A 31 -17.76 -2.13 45.38
CA SER A 31 -17.09 -3.43 45.37
C SER A 31 -15.60 -3.24 45.56
N THR A 32 -14.95 -4.21 46.20
CA THR A 32 -13.49 -4.31 46.31
C THR A 32 -12.88 -5.25 45.27
N GLU A 33 -13.71 -5.90 44.45
CA GLU A 33 -13.25 -6.80 43.39
C GLU A 33 -12.75 -5.99 42.19
N ILE A 34 -11.57 -6.35 41.67
CA ILE A 34 -10.84 -5.51 40.72
C ILE A 34 -11.57 -5.31 39.39
N ASN A 35 -12.24 -6.34 38.86
CA ASN A 35 -12.98 -6.20 37.60
C ASN A 35 -14.18 -5.25 37.77
N ASN A 36 -14.89 -5.31 38.92
CA ASN A 36 -15.98 -4.39 39.24
C ASN A 36 -15.50 -2.94 39.42
N LEU A 37 -14.30 -2.73 39.99
CA LEU A 37 -13.68 -1.41 40.07
C LEU A 37 -13.36 -0.87 38.67
N ILE A 38 -12.81 -1.69 37.78
CA ILE A 38 -12.53 -1.29 36.40
C ILE A 38 -13.83 -0.96 35.65
N GLU A 39 -14.91 -1.73 35.86
CA GLU A 39 -16.24 -1.41 35.31
C GLU A 39 -16.78 -0.07 35.82
N THR A 40 -16.62 0.20 37.13
CA THR A 40 -17.02 1.49 37.72
C THR A 40 -16.27 2.63 37.04
N TYR A 41 -14.98 2.45 36.78
CA TYR A 41 -14.15 3.45 36.09
C TYR A 41 -14.53 3.65 34.62
N LEU A 42 -14.85 2.59 33.89
CA LEU A 42 -15.38 2.68 32.52
C LEU A 42 -16.69 3.47 32.46
N ILE A 43 -17.62 3.18 33.37
CA ILE A 43 -18.89 3.92 33.46
C ILE A 43 -18.65 5.37 33.87
N LEU A 44 -17.69 5.65 34.75
CA LEU A 44 -17.30 7.00 35.11
C LEU A 44 -16.80 7.80 33.89
N LYS A 45 -15.92 7.21 33.05
CA LYS A 45 -15.44 7.84 31.81
C LYS A 45 -16.61 8.14 30.85
N LEU A 46 -17.50 7.17 30.70
CA LEU A 46 -18.69 7.30 29.86
C LEU A 46 -19.62 8.44 30.32
N ILE A 47 -19.95 8.52 31.62
CA ILE A 47 -20.79 9.60 32.18
C ILE A 47 -20.13 10.98 31.98
N LYS A 48 -18.80 11.07 32.05
CA LYS A 48 -18.07 12.33 31.83
C LYS A 48 -18.15 12.82 30.38
N LYS A 49 -18.12 11.90 29.40
CA LYS A 49 -18.03 12.25 27.96
C LYS A 49 -19.38 12.27 27.23
N GLU A 50 -20.25 11.31 27.47
CA GLU A 50 -21.44 11.08 26.64
C GLU A 50 -22.64 11.91 27.11
N ASN A 51 -23.16 12.76 26.23
CA ASN A 51 -24.30 13.63 26.53
C ASN A 51 -25.56 12.85 26.94
N GLN A 52 -25.72 11.63 26.42
CA GLN A 52 -26.85 10.75 26.72
C GLN A 52 -26.90 10.30 28.19
N PHE A 53 -25.78 10.37 28.92
CA PHE A 53 -25.68 10.03 30.35
C PHE A 53 -25.64 11.27 31.26
N SER A 54 -25.93 12.46 30.72
CA SER A 54 -25.93 13.74 31.45
C SER A 54 -26.74 13.73 32.75
N LYS A 55 -27.88 13.01 32.78
CA LYS A 55 -28.71 12.85 33.98
C LYS A 55 -28.02 12.13 35.15
N PHE A 56 -26.93 11.40 34.90
CA PHE A 56 -26.17 10.66 35.92
C PHE A 56 -24.90 11.37 36.39
N LYS A 57 -24.65 12.61 35.94
CA LYS A 57 -23.45 13.37 36.34
C LYS A 57 -23.31 13.56 37.86
N TYR A 58 -24.41 13.52 38.61
CA TYR A 58 -24.37 13.58 40.08
C TYR A 58 -23.63 12.39 40.72
N LEU A 59 -23.52 11.24 40.03
CA LEU A 59 -22.80 10.05 40.51
C LEU A 59 -21.29 10.15 40.37
N ILE A 60 -20.75 11.10 39.60
CA ILE A 60 -19.31 11.24 39.33
C ILE A 60 -18.51 11.29 40.63
N ARG A 61 -18.93 12.12 41.60
CA ARG A 61 -18.24 12.26 42.89
C ARG A 61 -18.32 10.98 43.72
N LYS A 62 -19.46 10.29 43.68
CA LYS A 62 -19.66 9.03 44.40
C LYS A 62 -18.72 7.95 43.83
N PHE A 63 -18.76 7.72 42.52
CA PHE A 63 -17.90 6.72 41.88
C PHE A 63 -16.42 7.02 42.07
N HIS A 64 -16.00 8.28 41.98
CA HIS A 64 -14.61 8.64 42.26
C HIS A 64 -14.20 8.29 43.70
N ASN A 65 -15.03 8.64 44.69
CA ASN A 65 -14.75 8.31 46.09
C ASN A 65 -14.73 6.79 46.33
N ASP A 66 -15.71 6.08 45.77
CA ASP A 66 -15.82 4.62 45.90
C ASP A 66 -14.62 3.92 45.25
N LEU A 67 -14.13 4.40 44.09
CA LEU A 67 -12.90 3.92 43.46
C LEU A 67 -11.69 4.16 44.36
N SER A 68 -11.46 5.40 44.81
CA SER A 68 -10.30 5.72 45.65
C SER A 68 -10.28 4.98 46.99
N ALA A 69 -11.45 4.76 47.60
CA ALA A 69 -11.57 4.10 48.90
C ALA A 69 -11.47 2.56 48.82
N ASN A 70 -11.99 1.95 47.75
CA ASN A 70 -12.03 0.49 47.62
C ASN A 70 -10.87 -0.08 46.79
N PHE A 71 -10.13 0.76 46.04
CA PHE A 71 -8.93 0.31 45.35
C PHE A 71 -7.83 -0.03 46.39
N PRO A 72 -7.11 -1.16 46.23
CA PRO A 72 -6.04 -1.54 47.14
C PRO A 72 -5.04 -0.42 47.44
N ILE A 73 -4.33 -0.54 48.57
CA ILE A 73 -3.33 0.46 48.98
C ILE A 73 -2.23 0.53 47.92
N THR A 74 -1.80 -0.63 47.43
CA THR A 74 -0.83 -0.77 46.35
C THR A 74 -1.36 -1.67 45.25
N ILE A 75 -0.94 -1.41 44.01
CA ILE A 75 -1.26 -2.28 42.87
C ILE A 75 -0.65 -3.68 43.01
N PHE A 76 0.43 -3.81 43.79
CA PHE A 76 1.20 -5.04 43.85
C PHE A 76 0.50 -6.17 44.64
N GLU A 77 -0.57 -5.84 45.37
CA GLU A 77 -1.46 -6.79 46.03
C GLU A 77 -2.45 -7.45 45.05
N ILE A 78 -2.60 -6.90 43.84
CA ILE A 78 -3.59 -7.35 42.86
C ILE A 78 -3.04 -8.55 42.08
N ASP A 79 -3.84 -9.61 42.01
CA ASP A 79 -3.61 -10.73 41.11
C ASP A 79 -3.93 -10.32 39.67
N TYR A 80 -2.90 -10.06 38.86
CA TYR A 80 -3.07 -9.59 37.48
C TYR A 80 -3.76 -10.62 36.58
N ASP A 81 -3.62 -11.92 36.90
CA ASP A 81 -4.25 -12.99 36.13
C ASP A 81 -5.76 -13.09 36.40
N SER A 82 -6.22 -12.53 37.51
CA SER A 82 -7.66 -12.42 37.83
C SER A 82 -8.38 -11.30 37.05
N ILE A 83 -7.63 -10.40 36.41
CA ILE A 83 -8.17 -9.29 35.62
C ILE A 83 -8.63 -9.82 34.26
N ASP A 84 -9.87 -9.49 33.91
CA ASP A 84 -10.46 -9.78 32.61
C ASP A 84 -9.55 -9.29 31.47
N VAL A 85 -9.35 -10.12 30.45
CA VAL A 85 -8.43 -9.81 29.35
C VAL A 85 -8.75 -8.48 28.67
N PHE A 86 -10.03 -8.11 28.58
CA PHE A 86 -10.48 -6.85 27.98
C PHE A 86 -10.29 -5.63 28.89
N TYR A 87 -9.96 -5.84 30.17
CA TYR A 87 -9.78 -4.79 31.17
C TYR A 87 -8.33 -4.45 31.45
N LYS A 88 -7.36 -5.20 30.91
CA LYS A 88 -5.93 -4.99 31.21
C LYS A 88 -5.41 -3.60 30.86
N ASP A 89 -5.76 -3.04 29.70
CA ASP A 89 -5.37 -1.65 29.36
C ASP A 89 -6.02 -0.64 30.32
N VAL A 90 -7.31 -0.81 30.58
CA VAL A 90 -8.11 0.09 31.42
C VAL A 90 -7.66 0.04 32.88
N PHE A 91 -7.21 -1.12 33.35
CA PHE A 91 -6.60 -1.29 34.66
C PHE A 91 -5.40 -0.35 34.84
N TRP A 92 -4.50 -0.32 33.85
CA TRP A 92 -3.34 0.58 33.90
C TRP A 92 -3.76 2.05 33.82
N GLU A 93 -4.81 2.39 33.08
CA GLU A 93 -5.38 3.76 33.09
C GLU A 93 -5.86 4.13 34.49
N LEU A 94 -6.64 3.25 35.13
CA LEU A 94 -7.17 3.46 36.47
C LEU A 94 -6.05 3.61 37.51
N VAL A 95 -5.02 2.78 37.43
CA VAL A 95 -3.85 2.83 38.33
C VAL A 95 -3.14 4.19 38.24
N LEU A 96 -2.94 4.70 37.02
CA LEU A 96 -2.30 5.99 36.78
C LEU A 96 -3.19 7.16 37.22
N ASP A 97 -4.49 7.10 36.91
CA ASP A 97 -5.47 8.12 37.30
C ASP A 97 -5.63 8.25 38.82
N LEU A 98 -5.48 7.14 39.55
CA LEU A 98 -5.53 7.11 41.02
C LEU A 98 -4.16 7.34 41.68
N GLU A 99 -3.10 7.57 40.88
CA GLU A 99 -1.72 7.76 41.35
C GLU A 99 -1.24 6.61 42.27
N LYS A 100 -1.69 5.38 42.00
CA LYS A 100 -1.39 4.18 42.81
C LYS A 100 -0.02 3.56 42.53
N ILE A 101 0.73 4.19 41.65
CA ILE A 101 2.10 3.84 41.30
C ILE A 101 2.89 5.14 41.08
N ASN A 102 4.12 5.20 41.59
CA ASN A 102 4.98 6.36 41.48
C ASN A 102 6.45 5.96 41.30
N LYS A 103 7.34 6.95 41.13
CA LYS A 103 8.77 6.73 40.81
C LYS A 103 9.55 5.95 41.87
N ASP A 104 9.08 5.87 43.10
CA ASP A 104 9.75 5.15 44.19
C ASP A 104 9.44 3.64 44.16
N ASP A 105 8.45 3.20 43.37
CA ASP A 105 7.98 1.81 43.33
C ASP A 105 8.80 0.89 42.39
N VAL A 106 9.99 1.33 41.93
CA VAL A 106 10.77 0.68 40.86
C VAL A 106 10.92 -0.83 41.05
N SER A 107 11.43 -1.27 42.20
CA SER A 107 11.72 -2.69 42.45
C SER A 107 10.45 -3.54 42.56
N GLN A 108 9.37 -2.97 43.10
CA GLN A 108 8.08 -3.66 43.22
C GLN A 108 7.42 -3.79 41.85
N PHE A 109 7.48 -2.72 41.04
CA PHE A 109 7.00 -2.71 39.66
C PHE A 109 7.73 -3.74 38.80
N GLU A 110 9.07 -3.76 38.85
CA GLU A 110 9.88 -4.74 38.12
C GLU A 110 9.53 -6.18 38.53
N SER A 111 9.37 -6.43 39.83
CA SER A 111 8.97 -7.75 40.34
C SER A 111 7.57 -8.14 39.88
N TYR A 112 6.64 -7.18 39.83
CA TYR A 112 5.25 -7.38 39.43
C TYR A 112 5.15 -7.74 37.94
N ILE A 113 5.81 -6.98 37.06
CA ILE A 113 5.77 -7.26 35.62
C ILE A 113 6.44 -8.59 35.28
N LYS A 114 7.52 -8.96 36.00
CA LYS A 114 8.19 -10.27 35.85
C LYS A 114 7.30 -11.41 36.31
N LYS A 115 6.65 -11.27 37.47
CA LYS A 115 5.75 -12.28 38.04
C LYS A 115 4.63 -12.67 37.07
N TYR A 116 3.99 -11.69 36.43
CA TYR A 116 2.85 -11.92 35.53
C TYR A 116 3.23 -11.88 34.04
N ASN A 117 4.52 -11.88 33.71
CA ASN A 117 5.04 -11.80 32.34
C ASN A 117 4.38 -10.67 31.51
N ILE A 118 4.27 -9.48 32.09
CA ILE A 118 3.60 -8.33 31.48
C ILE A 118 4.55 -7.70 30.45
N GLN A 119 4.12 -7.69 29.19
CA GLN A 119 4.80 -6.98 28.10
C GLN A 119 4.36 -5.53 28.12
N THR A 120 5.08 -4.70 28.87
CA THR A 120 4.70 -3.30 29.15
C THR A 120 4.64 -2.44 27.89
N ILE A 121 5.44 -2.78 26.87
CA ILE A 121 5.46 -2.08 25.58
C ILE A 121 4.12 -2.15 24.82
N ASN A 122 3.32 -3.20 25.08
CA ASN A 122 2.03 -3.41 24.41
C ASN A 122 0.87 -2.63 25.07
N LEU A 123 1.11 -1.98 26.21
CA LEU A 123 0.07 -1.25 26.94
C LEU A 123 -0.19 0.12 26.31
N LYS A 124 -1.45 0.54 26.23
CA LYS A 124 -1.81 1.86 25.69
C LYS A 124 -1.15 3.04 26.42
N ASN A 125 -0.91 2.89 27.73
CA ASN A 125 -0.34 3.95 28.58
C ASN A 125 1.18 3.85 28.74
N VAL A 126 1.86 3.09 27.88
CA VAL A 126 3.31 2.84 27.97
C VAL A 126 4.12 4.13 28.09
N THR A 127 3.71 5.23 27.44
CA THR A 127 4.44 6.50 27.53
C THR A 127 4.47 7.06 28.95
N GLN A 128 3.37 6.98 29.70
CA GLN A 128 3.32 7.43 31.09
C GLN A 128 4.16 6.49 31.99
N LEU A 129 4.14 5.19 31.71
CA LEU A 129 4.98 4.22 32.43
C LEU A 129 6.48 4.43 32.16
N ILE A 130 6.86 4.87 30.96
CA ILE A 130 8.24 5.24 30.62
C ILE A 130 8.69 6.45 31.43
N ASP A 131 7.82 7.45 31.64
CA ASP A 131 8.15 8.64 32.42
C ASP A 131 8.39 8.31 33.92
N LEU A 132 7.79 7.22 34.41
CA LEU A 132 7.96 6.72 35.78
C LEU A 132 9.16 5.76 35.92
N PHE A 133 9.29 4.78 35.01
CA PHE A 133 10.21 3.64 35.13
C PHE A 133 11.00 3.36 33.85
N PRO A 134 11.76 4.33 33.30
CA PRO A 134 12.34 4.21 31.96
C PRO A 134 13.26 2.98 31.82
N GLN A 135 14.09 2.71 32.82
CA GLN A 135 15.02 1.58 32.80
C GLN A 135 14.31 0.22 32.87
N VAL A 136 13.30 0.09 33.74
CA VAL A 136 12.53 -1.17 33.89
C VAL A 136 11.77 -1.49 32.60
N ILE A 137 11.15 -0.49 31.96
CA ILE A 137 10.44 -0.69 30.69
C ILE A 137 11.44 -1.04 29.58
N LYS A 138 12.60 -0.40 29.54
CA LYS A 138 13.67 -0.73 28.59
C LYS A 138 14.12 -2.19 28.73
N GLU A 139 14.42 -2.64 29.95
CA GLU A 139 14.85 -4.01 30.21
C GLU A 139 13.75 -5.03 29.92
N ASN A 140 12.48 -4.71 30.25
CA ASN A 140 11.34 -5.54 29.89
C ASN A 140 11.21 -5.70 28.37
N PHE A 141 11.37 -4.61 27.60
CA PHE A 141 11.35 -4.65 26.14
C PHE A 141 12.49 -5.51 25.57
N LEU A 142 13.72 -5.34 26.06
CA LEU A 142 14.89 -6.08 25.56
C LEU A 142 14.94 -7.54 26.02
N SER A 143 14.19 -7.91 27.07
CA SER A 143 14.18 -9.28 27.62
C SER A 143 13.53 -10.33 26.73
N LEU A 144 12.77 -9.92 25.71
CA LEU A 144 12.05 -10.82 24.81
C LEU A 144 12.33 -10.47 23.36
N SER A 145 13.08 -11.34 22.66
CA SER A 145 13.43 -11.18 21.25
C SER A 145 12.24 -10.89 20.33
N ARG A 146 11.07 -11.48 20.64
CA ARG A 146 9.80 -11.27 19.91
C ARG A 146 9.32 -9.82 19.90
N ASN A 147 9.80 -8.97 20.82
CA ASN A 147 9.47 -7.54 20.81
C ASN A 147 10.03 -6.79 19.59
N ILE A 148 10.91 -7.42 18.80
CA ILE A 148 11.31 -6.91 17.49
C ILE A 148 10.11 -6.78 16.53
N GLU A 149 9.11 -7.67 16.64
CA GLU A 149 7.89 -7.61 15.82
C GLU A 149 7.12 -6.32 16.10
N PHE A 150 7.00 -5.96 17.39
CA PHE A 150 6.38 -4.72 17.83
C PHE A 150 7.17 -3.50 17.35
N PHE A 151 8.51 -3.54 17.45
CA PHE A 151 9.39 -2.50 16.89
C PHE A 151 9.16 -2.30 15.40
N LEU A 152 9.16 -3.36 14.60
CA LEU A 152 8.98 -3.28 13.15
C LEU A 152 7.62 -2.70 12.79
N ASN A 153 6.55 -3.10 13.48
CA ASN A 153 5.21 -2.52 13.27
C ASN A 153 5.22 -0.99 13.53
N HIS A 154 5.90 -0.53 14.58
CA HIS A 154 6.01 0.89 14.98
C HIS A 154 7.09 1.67 14.24
N GLN A 155 7.83 1.02 13.34
CA GLN A 155 8.68 1.68 12.37
C GLN A 155 8.07 1.63 10.96
N SER A 156 6.92 0.97 10.75
CA SER A 156 6.37 0.70 9.43
C SER A 156 5.40 1.76 8.89
N GLY A 157 5.38 1.96 7.56
CA GLY A 157 4.36 2.78 6.88
C GLY A 157 4.25 4.23 7.34
N LYS A 158 3.07 4.65 7.82
CA LYS A 158 2.81 6.00 8.37
C LYS A 158 3.35 6.19 9.79
N PHE A 159 3.78 5.11 10.43
CA PHE A 159 4.25 5.08 11.80
C PHE A 159 5.77 4.98 11.79
N ILE A 160 6.43 6.08 11.40
CA ILE A 160 7.85 6.23 11.71
C ILE A 160 7.88 6.93 13.06
N ASP A 161 8.37 6.24 14.08
CA ASP A 161 8.56 6.80 15.42
C ASP A 161 9.73 7.81 15.42
N SER A 162 9.60 8.89 14.65
CA SER A 162 10.65 9.89 14.49
C SER A 162 10.90 10.69 15.78
N ASN A 163 9.99 10.65 16.77
CA ASN A 163 10.08 11.44 18.01
C ASN A 163 9.56 10.77 19.32
N GLY A 164 9.09 9.52 19.35
CA GLY A 164 8.03 9.14 20.31
C GLY A 164 8.35 8.14 21.42
N LEU A 165 8.76 6.91 21.12
CA LEU A 165 8.77 5.81 22.11
C LEU A 165 10.17 5.22 22.34
N TYR A 166 10.80 4.68 21.30
CA TYR A 166 12.10 3.99 21.46
C TYR A 166 13.23 4.97 21.77
N ILE A 167 13.11 6.19 21.24
CA ILE A 167 14.03 7.29 21.57
C ILE A 167 13.87 7.69 23.04
N LYS A 168 12.63 7.78 23.56
CA LYS A 168 12.36 8.09 24.98
C LYS A 168 12.89 7.01 25.92
N LEU A 169 12.79 5.74 25.51
CA LEU A 169 13.37 4.61 26.23
C LEU A 169 14.90 4.60 26.21
N GLY A 170 15.55 5.39 25.35
CA GLY A 170 17.01 5.36 25.21
C GLY A 170 17.50 4.04 24.59
N ILE A 171 16.72 3.43 23.70
CA ILE A 171 17.12 2.24 22.96
C ILE A 171 18.19 2.60 21.92
N THR A 172 19.30 1.87 21.92
CA THR A 172 20.41 2.05 20.98
C THR A 172 20.25 1.19 19.72
N ASN A 173 21.02 1.49 18.68
CA ASN A 173 21.01 0.69 17.45
C ASN A 173 21.59 -0.72 17.68
N GLU A 174 22.62 -0.81 18.52
CA GLU A 174 23.25 -2.07 18.91
C GLU A 174 22.26 -2.98 19.65
N GLU A 175 21.48 -2.43 20.59
CA GLU A 175 20.44 -3.17 21.32
C GLU A 175 19.37 -3.74 20.38
N ILE A 176 18.93 -2.97 19.37
CA ILE A 176 17.96 -3.45 18.37
C ILE A 176 18.56 -4.53 17.46
N ASN A 177 19.83 -4.41 17.07
CA ASN A 177 20.51 -5.44 16.27
C ASN A 177 20.67 -6.73 17.08
N ASN A 178 21.08 -6.65 18.34
CA ASN A 178 21.16 -7.81 19.24
C ASN A 178 19.80 -8.48 19.41
N LEU A 179 18.74 -7.71 19.64
CA LEU A 179 17.37 -8.23 19.75
C LEU A 179 16.93 -8.96 18.47
N ALA A 180 17.27 -8.42 17.29
CA ALA A 180 16.99 -9.06 16.01
C ALA A 180 17.81 -10.33 15.76
N ILE A 181 19.07 -10.38 16.21
CA ILE A 181 19.91 -11.59 16.17
C ILE A 181 19.26 -12.69 17.01
N GLU A 182 18.90 -12.39 18.26
CA GLU A 182 18.22 -13.34 19.16
C GLU A 182 16.88 -13.80 18.57
N TYR A 183 16.13 -12.88 17.94
CA TYR A 183 14.88 -13.22 17.28
C TYR A 183 15.09 -14.21 16.13
N CYS A 184 16.13 -14.03 15.32
CA CYS A 184 16.49 -14.94 14.24
C CYS A 184 16.92 -16.35 14.72
N GLN A 185 17.25 -16.49 16.00
CA GLN A 185 17.64 -17.76 16.63
C GLN A 185 16.48 -18.44 17.37
N THR A 186 15.35 -17.77 17.53
CA THR A 186 14.20 -18.27 18.30
C THR A 186 13.47 -19.37 17.50
N ASP A 187 12.84 -20.33 18.17
CA ASP A 187 11.96 -21.30 17.51
C ASP A 187 10.56 -20.69 17.26
N ASN A 188 9.87 -21.09 16.18
CA ASN A 188 8.55 -20.57 15.80
C ASN A 188 8.52 -19.06 15.50
N ILE A 189 9.35 -18.66 14.53
CA ILE A 189 9.48 -17.29 14.02
C ILE A 189 8.42 -17.01 12.94
N ASN A 190 7.86 -15.81 12.94
CA ASN A 190 7.04 -15.34 11.83
C ASN A 190 7.93 -14.86 10.66
N PRO A 191 7.84 -15.50 9.48
CA PRO A 191 8.70 -15.18 8.32
C PRO A 191 8.48 -13.75 7.80
N ASN A 192 7.31 -13.15 8.03
CA ASN A 192 7.02 -11.79 7.58
C ASN A 192 7.90 -10.75 8.29
N TYR A 193 8.20 -10.96 9.58
CA TYR A 193 9.08 -10.07 10.33
C TYR A 193 10.55 -10.30 9.96
N LEU A 194 10.96 -11.52 9.63
CA LEU A 194 12.28 -11.77 9.04
C LEU A 194 12.45 -11.00 7.73
N GLN A 195 11.46 -11.06 6.83
CA GLN A 195 11.48 -10.30 5.60
C GLN A 195 11.48 -8.78 5.86
N SER A 196 10.75 -8.32 6.89
CA SER A 196 10.73 -6.91 7.28
C SER A 196 12.09 -6.41 7.79
N ILE A 197 12.89 -7.24 8.46
CA ILE A 197 14.30 -6.94 8.83
C ILE A 197 15.16 -6.82 7.58
N VAL A 198 15.04 -7.77 6.63
CA VAL A 198 15.79 -7.76 5.36
C VAL A 198 15.52 -6.48 4.57
N ASP A 199 14.25 -6.13 4.45
CA ASP A 199 13.77 -4.99 3.66
C ASP A 199 13.78 -3.66 4.44
N TYR A 200 14.32 -3.65 5.66
CA TYR A 200 14.35 -2.46 6.50
C TYR A 200 15.26 -1.39 5.90
N LYS A 201 14.70 -0.19 5.74
CA LYS A 201 15.41 0.98 5.21
C LYS A 201 15.79 1.93 6.34
N LYS A 202 16.95 2.57 6.26
CA LYS A 202 17.36 3.60 7.22
C LYS A 202 16.55 4.90 7.00
N LEU A 203 15.32 4.94 7.50
CA LEU A 203 14.46 6.13 7.51
C LEU A 203 14.34 6.77 8.90
N SER A 204 14.73 6.05 9.95
CA SER A 204 14.80 6.53 11.33
C SER A 204 16.25 6.48 11.84
N LYS A 205 16.45 6.73 13.14
CA LYS A 205 17.76 6.59 13.81
C LYS A 205 18.30 5.16 13.73
N TYR A 206 17.42 4.17 13.57
CA TYR A 206 17.76 2.75 13.61
C TYR A 206 18.05 2.20 12.22
N GLU A 207 18.96 1.23 12.15
CA GLU A 207 19.28 0.42 10.99
C GLU A 207 19.72 -0.98 11.41
N PHE A 208 19.37 -1.99 10.60
CA PHE A 208 19.92 -3.33 10.78
C PHE A 208 21.20 -3.49 9.97
N ASP A 209 22.21 -4.04 10.62
CA ASP A 209 23.50 -4.33 10.02
C ASP A 209 23.34 -5.40 8.92
N ASP A 210 24.21 -5.36 7.92
CA ASP A 210 24.13 -6.27 6.77
C ASP A 210 24.23 -7.75 7.18
N GLU A 211 24.97 -8.04 8.26
CA GLU A 211 25.09 -9.37 8.86
C GLU A 211 23.77 -9.86 9.46
N VAL A 212 23.05 -8.99 10.17
CA VAL A 212 21.72 -9.29 10.73
C VAL A 212 20.69 -9.50 9.62
N LYS A 213 20.73 -8.66 8.58
CA LYS A 213 19.88 -8.83 7.38
C LYS A 213 20.17 -10.15 6.67
N LEU A 214 21.45 -10.53 6.54
CA LEU A 214 21.84 -11.80 5.94
C LEU A 214 21.35 -12.98 6.77
N LEU A 215 21.46 -12.91 8.10
CA LEU A 215 20.96 -13.93 9.03
C LEU A 215 19.44 -14.10 8.88
N ALA A 216 18.68 -12.99 8.91
CA ALA A 216 17.23 -13.00 8.74
C ALA A 216 16.82 -13.58 7.38
N LYS A 217 17.54 -13.21 6.30
CA LYS A 217 17.29 -13.74 4.95
C LYS A 217 17.51 -15.25 4.86
N ARG A 218 18.60 -15.77 5.44
CA ARG A 218 18.88 -17.22 5.48
C ARG A 218 17.81 -17.96 6.27
N LYS A 219 17.44 -17.43 7.44
CA LYS A 219 16.38 -18.01 8.28
C LYS A 219 15.01 -18.02 7.59
N SER A 220 14.66 -16.96 6.87
CA SER A 220 13.44 -16.94 6.07
C SER A 220 13.45 -17.98 4.96
N LYS A 221 14.60 -18.17 4.27
CA LYS A 221 14.76 -19.21 3.25
C LYS A 221 14.60 -20.61 3.85
N GLU A 222 15.28 -20.90 4.96
CA GLU A 222 15.16 -22.17 5.69
C GLU A 222 13.71 -22.46 6.11
N PHE A 223 13.00 -21.45 6.61
CA PHE A 223 11.58 -21.57 6.98
C PHE A 223 10.72 -22.00 5.78
N TRP A 224 10.85 -21.29 4.66
CA TRP A 224 10.05 -21.57 3.47
C TRP A 224 10.41 -22.91 2.83
N GLU A 225 11.69 -23.28 2.76
CA GLU A 225 12.13 -24.59 2.26
C GLU A 225 11.48 -25.73 3.05
N LYS A 226 11.55 -25.69 4.39
CA LYS A 226 10.89 -26.67 5.26
C LYS A 226 9.36 -26.67 5.13
N HIS A 227 8.75 -25.49 4.98
CA HIS A 227 7.29 -25.38 4.83
C HIS A 227 6.80 -25.98 3.50
N PHE A 228 7.57 -25.82 2.41
CA PHE A 228 7.22 -26.39 1.12
C PHE A 228 7.56 -27.88 0.98
N GLU A 229 8.46 -28.44 1.80
CA GLU A 229 8.71 -29.89 1.85
C GLU A 229 7.46 -30.71 2.20
N THR A 230 6.57 -30.19 3.04
CA THR A 230 5.34 -30.88 3.44
C THR A 230 4.19 -30.70 2.43
N ASN A 231 4.35 -29.84 1.40
CA ASN A 231 3.31 -29.49 0.42
C ASN A 231 1.97 -29.05 1.04
N GLU A 232 1.97 -28.55 2.27
CA GLU A 232 0.78 -28.05 2.95
C GLU A 232 0.44 -26.64 2.43
N GLY A 233 -0.12 -26.55 1.22
CA GLY A 233 -0.48 -25.28 0.60
C GLY A 233 -1.45 -25.40 -0.57
N ILE A 234 -1.91 -24.26 -1.09
CA ILE A 234 -2.74 -24.19 -2.29
C ILE A 234 -1.83 -23.97 -3.50
N HIS A 235 -1.84 -24.90 -4.46
CA HIS A 235 -1.14 -24.73 -5.73
C HIS A 235 -2.07 -24.06 -6.75
N TYR A 236 -1.59 -23.00 -7.39
CA TYR A 236 -2.24 -22.37 -8.54
C TYR A 236 -1.20 -22.15 -9.63
N SER A 237 -1.59 -22.40 -10.89
CA SER A 237 -0.73 -22.21 -12.05
C SER A 237 -1.41 -21.33 -13.09
N ILE A 238 -0.61 -20.49 -13.75
CA ILE A 238 -1.03 -19.64 -14.86
C ILE A 238 -0.19 -20.06 -16.06
N SER A 239 -0.82 -20.22 -17.21
CA SER A 239 -0.15 -20.59 -18.45
C SER A 239 -0.41 -19.57 -19.56
N VAL A 240 0.53 -19.44 -20.48
CA VAL A 240 0.31 -18.73 -21.74
C VAL A 240 0.50 -19.71 -22.88
N VAL A 241 -0.49 -19.85 -23.74
CA VAL A 241 -0.49 -20.82 -24.84
C VAL A 241 -0.61 -20.07 -26.15
N ILE A 242 0.28 -20.38 -27.11
CA ILE A 242 0.23 -19.84 -28.47
C ILE A 242 -0.29 -20.94 -29.39
N LYS A 243 -1.46 -20.73 -30.02
CA LYS A 243 -2.00 -21.67 -31.01
C LYS A 243 -2.86 -20.94 -32.05
N PRO A 244 -3.11 -21.55 -33.23
CA PRO A 244 -4.02 -20.99 -34.22
C PRO A 244 -5.45 -20.86 -33.67
N LEU A 245 -6.12 -19.74 -33.93
CA LEU A 245 -7.51 -19.51 -33.53
C LEU A 245 -8.32 -18.85 -34.64
N ASP A 246 -9.52 -19.38 -34.88
CA ASP A 246 -10.54 -18.78 -35.75
C ASP A 246 -11.26 -17.62 -35.03
N SER A 247 -10.52 -16.55 -34.73
CA SER A 247 -11.00 -15.38 -34.00
C SER A 247 -10.12 -14.16 -34.31
N ASP A 248 -10.75 -13.01 -34.59
CA ASP A 248 -10.07 -11.74 -34.91
C ASP A 248 -9.42 -11.05 -33.70
N LYS A 249 -9.25 -11.76 -32.59
CA LYS A 249 -8.66 -11.24 -31.34
C LYS A 249 -7.26 -11.80 -31.15
N LEU A 250 -6.30 -10.91 -30.88
CA LEU A 250 -4.91 -11.27 -30.63
C LEU A 250 -4.74 -12.19 -29.40
N CYS A 251 -5.54 -11.95 -28.35
CA CYS A 251 -5.52 -12.78 -27.16
C CYS A 251 -6.93 -13.05 -26.61
N LYS A 252 -7.07 -14.14 -25.86
CA LYS A 252 -8.29 -14.53 -25.17
C LYS A 252 -7.97 -15.10 -23.78
N PRO A 253 -8.69 -14.72 -22.73
CA PRO A 253 -8.54 -15.35 -21.42
C PRO A 253 -9.05 -16.80 -21.45
N ILE A 254 -8.36 -17.69 -20.76
CA ILE A 254 -8.76 -19.08 -20.49
C ILE A 254 -8.77 -19.32 -18.97
N GLU A 255 -9.36 -20.43 -18.53
CA GLU A 255 -9.59 -20.73 -17.11
C GLU A 255 -8.36 -20.51 -16.21
N ASN A 256 -7.17 -20.94 -16.66
CA ASN A 256 -5.90 -20.79 -15.93
C ASN A 256 -4.81 -20.16 -16.82
N GLY A 257 -5.13 -19.09 -17.54
CA GLY A 257 -4.14 -18.50 -18.44
C GLY A 257 -4.63 -17.54 -19.52
N ILE A 258 -3.74 -17.29 -20.47
CA ILE A 258 -4.00 -16.45 -21.65
C ILE A 258 -3.66 -17.25 -22.90
N LEU A 259 -4.54 -17.18 -23.89
CA LEU A 259 -4.35 -17.80 -25.19
C LEU A 259 -4.01 -16.73 -26.24
N LEU A 260 -2.88 -16.88 -26.92
CA LEU A 260 -2.41 -16.01 -28.00
C LEU A 260 -2.77 -16.61 -29.36
N ASN A 261 -3.34 -15.79 -30.24
CA ASN A 261 -3.68 -16.21 -31.60
C ASN A 261 -2.43 -16.21 -32.48
N LYS A 262 -1.95 -17.41 -32.83
CA LYS A 262 -0.81 -17.57 -33.71
C LYS A 262 -1.07 -17.01 -35.13
N ILE A 263 -2.30 -17.12 -35.64
CA ILE A 263 -2.63 -16.66 -37.00
C ILE A 263 -2.35 -15.16 -37.13
N ILE A 264 -2.91 -14.36 -36.21
CA ILE A 264 -2.72 -12.90 -36.18
C ILE A 264 -1.25 -12.54 -35.94
N LEU A 265 -0.56 -13.26 -35.05
CA LEU A 265 0.86 -13.02 -34.78
C LEU A 265 1.74 -13.28 -36.02
N ASP A 266 1.36 -14.25 -36.86
CA ASP A 266 2.10 -14.64 -38.07
C ASP A 266 1.75 -13.76 -39.29
N GLU A 267 0.70 -12.92 -39.25
CA GLU A 267 0.25 -12.08 -40.38
C GLU A 267 1.26 -10.97 -40.73
N HIS A 268 1.82 -10.32 -39.72
CA HIS A 268 2.66 -9.14 -39.88
C HIS A 268 3.83 -9.13 -38.89
N HIS A 269 5.05 -9.09 -39.44
CA HIS A 269 6.30 -9.00 -38.68
C HIS A 269 7.02 -7.64 -38.85
N ASP A 270 6.34 -6.64 -39.38
CA ASP A 270 6.90 -5.28 -39.42
C ASP A 270 6.94 -4.65 -38.02
N PHE A 271 7.99 -3.90 -37.74
CA PHE A 271 8.23 -3.29 -36.43
C PHE A 271 7.07 -2.41 -35.90
N PRO A 272 6.37 -1.58 -36.71
CA PRO A 272 5.17 -0.89 -36.26
C PRO A 272 4.11 -1.84 -35.70
N THR A 273 3.77 -2.91 -36.42
CA THR A 273 2.75 -3.88 -35.99
C THR A 273 3.19 -4.63 -34.73
N LEU A 274 4.45 -5.06 -34.67
CA LEU A 274 5.00 -5.77 -33.51
C LEU A 274 5.06 -4.91 -32.25
N LEU A 275 5.36 -3.61 -32.39
CA LEU A 275 5.28 -2.66 -31.29
C LEU A 275 3.81 -2.42 -30.87
N ASN A 276 2.89 -2.33 -31.83
CA ASN A 276 1.47 -2.14 -31.56
C ASN A 276 0.84 -3.34 -30.82
N ASN A 277 1.35 -4.55 -31.03
CA ASN A 277 0.91 -5.73 -30.29
C ASN A 277 1.03 -5.55 -28.77
N PHE A 278 1.99 -4.77 -28.25
CA PHE A 278 2.06 -4.52 -26.81
C PHE A 278 0.82 -3.77 -26.29
N TYR A 279 0.23 -2.86 -27.07
CA TYR A 279 -1.06 -2.24 -26.73
C TYR A 279 -2.21 -3.24 -26.82
N LEU A 280 -2.26 -4.05 -27.89
CA LEU A 280 -3.33 -5.04 -28.10
C LEU A 280 -3.33 -6.16 -27.05
N LEU A 281 -2.14 -6.54 -26.55
CA LEU A 281 -1.97 -7.47 -25.45
C LEU A 281 -2.27 -6.86 -24.08
N GLY A 282 -2.52 -5.55 -24.03
CA GLY A 282 -2.94 -4.84 -22.83
C GLY A 282 -1.79 -4.48 -21.89
N PHE A 283 -0.52 -4.46 -22.33
CA PHE A 283 0.61 -4.06 -21.47
C PHE A 283 0.53 -2.59 -21.01
N PHE A 284 -0.28 -1.79 -21.69
CA PHE A 284 -0.48 -0.39 -21.38
C PHE A 284 -1.91 0.03 -21.67
N ASN A 285 -2.49 0.78 -20.73
CA ASN A 285 -3.80 1.39 -20.84
C ASN A 285 -3.63 2.90 -21.00
N HIS A 286 -4.19 3.49 -22.07
CA HIS A 286 -4.07 4.93 -22.32
C HIS A 286 -4.63 5.82 -21.20
N GLU A 287 -5.56 5.32 -20.38
CA GLU A 287 -6.13 6.06 -19.25
C GLU A 287 -5.29 5.92 -17.98
N THR A 288 -4.91 4.69 -17.62
CA THR A 288 -4.35 4.39 -16.30
C THR A 288 -2.88 3.99 -16.31
N GLY A 289 -2.27 3.82 -17.48
CA GLY A 289 -0.88 3.39 -17.63
C GLY A 289 -0.72 1.88 -17.48
N LEU A 290 0.24 1.46 -16.65
CA LEU A 290 0.53 0.04 -16.39
C LEU A 290 -0.67 -0.65 -15.68
N PRO A 291 -1.27 -1.71 -16.26
CA PRO A 291 -2.52 -2.29 -15.76
C PRO A 291 -2.45 -2.95 -14.38
N TRP A 292 -1.26 -3.36 -13.95
CA TRP A 292 -1.05 -3.99 -12.65
C TRP A 292 -0.83 -2.97 -11.52
N LEU A 293 -0.75 -1.66 -11.81
CA LEU A 293 -0.68 -0.66 -10.75
C LEU A 293 -2.06 -0.42 -10.16
N VAL A 294 -2.15 -0.56 -8.84
CA VAL A 294 -3.42 -0.51 -8.10
C VAL A 294 -3.24 0.37 -6.88
N ALA A 295 -3.98 1.47 -6.85
CA ALA A 295 -4.05 2.37 -5.71
C ALA A 295 -4.93 1.80 -4.59
N ASN A 296 -6.14 1.33 -4.94
CA ASN A 296 -7.05 0.68 -4.02
C ASN A 296 -7.72 -0.52 -4.69
N GLU A 297 -7.75 -1.65 -3.99
CA GLU A 297 -8.51 -2.82 -4.41
C GLU A 297 -10.01 -2.59 -4.16
N GLU A 298 -10.86 -3.03 -5.09
CA GLU A 298 -12.31 -3.04 -4.88
C GLU A 298 -12.75 -4.13 -3.91
N THR A 299 -11.93 -5.17 -3.73
CA THR A 299 -12.25 -6.35 -2.93
C THR A 299 -11.23 -6.51 -1.84
N PHE A 300 -11.69 -6.83 -0.64
CA PHE A 300 -10.81 -7.16 0.46
C PHE A 300 -9.94 -8.39 0.15
N SER A 301 -8.62 -8.20 0.17
CA SER A 301 -7.65 -9.28 0.00
C SER A 301 -6.98 -9.62 1.33
N PHE A 302 -7.27 -10.82 1.84
CA PHE A 302 -6.58 -11.37 3.02
C PHE A 302 -5.07 -11.46 2.79
N THR A 303 -4.60 -11.74 1.56
CA THR A 303 -3.17 -11.92 1.27
C THR A 303 -2.37 -10.65 1.50
N ARG A 304 -2.95 -9.47 1.21
CA ARG A 304 -2.31 -8.17 1.45
C ARG A 304 -2.24 -7.81 2.94
N PHE A 305 -3.22 -8.22 3.73
CA PHE A 305 -3.19 -8.01 5.19
C PHE A 305 -2.08 -8.82 5.86
N PHE A 306 -1.82 -10.03 5.37
CA PHE A 306 -0.76 -10.91 5.86
C PHE A 306 0.58 -10.75 5.12
N SER A 307 0.68 -9.82 4.16
CA SER A 307 1.94 -9.58 3.46
C SER A 307 2.95 -8.87 4.38
N PRO A 308 4.26 -9.18 4.28
CA PRO A 308 5.27 -8.50 5.08
C PRO A 308 5.30 -7.01 4.77
N LYS A 309 5.21 -6.17 5.81
CA LYS A 309 5.27 -4.71 5.68
C LYS A 309 6.51 -4.18 6.39
N SER A 310 7.44 -3.62 5.62
CA SER A 310 8.57 -2.86 6.16
C SER A 310 8.28 -1.36 6.18
N ASN A 311 9.21 -0.60 6.73
CA ASN A 311 9.13 0.86 6.84
C ASN A 311 9.18 1.63 5.53
N ALA A 312 9.54 0.98 4.44
CA ALA A 312 9.51 1.54 3.11
C ALA A 312 9.02 0.50 2.11
N HIS A 313 7.88 -0.13 2.40
CA HIS A 313 7.33 -1.17 1.54
C HIS A 313 6.49 -0.57 0.40
N PHE A 314 6.79 -0.98 -0.84
CA PHE A 314 5.95 -0.70 -2.01
C PHE A 314 4.90 -1.79 -2.17
N GLU A 315 3.61 -1.41 -2.17
CA GLU A 315 2.47 -2.33 -2.33
C GLU A 315 1.40 -1.83 -3.32
N ASP A 316 1.68 -0.76 -4.08
CA ASP A 316 0.70 -0.15 -5.00
C ASP A 316 0.62 -0.88 -6.36
N TYR A 317 0.62 -2.21 -6.31
CA TYR A 317 0.46 -3.07 -7.49
C TYR A 317 -0.15 -4.42 -7.12
N ASP A 318 -0.88 -5.00 -8.07
CA ASP A 318 -1.39 -6.37 -8.00
C ASP A 318 -0.30 -7.34 -8.49
N SER A 319 0.20 -8.17 -7.56
CA SER A 319 1.26 -9.14 -7.82
C SER A 319 0.82 -10.27 -8.76
N HIS A 320 -0.45 -10.68 -8.71
CA HIS A 320 -1.00 -11.71 -9.60
C HIS A 320 -1.13 -11.19 -11.03
N LEU A 321 -1.62 -9.96 -11.19
CA LEU A 321 -1.64 -9.30 -12.50
C LEU A 321 -0.22 -9.09 -13.03
N LYS A 322 0.72 -8.60 -12.22
CA LYS A 322 2.11 -8.43 -12.67
C LYS A 322 2.74 -9.75 -13.12
N ASN A 323 2.52 -10.84 -12.39
CA ASN A 323 3.02 -12.16 -12.79
C ASN A 323 2.38 -12.64 -14.09
N SER A 324 1.08 -12.41 -14.27
CA SER A 324 0.35 -12.77 -15.50
C SER A 324 0.87 -12.00 -16.72
N TYR A 325 1.04 -10.68 -16.60
CA TYR A 325 1.63 -9.86 -17.66
C TYR A 325 3.10 -10.19 -17.89
N GLY A 326 3.88 -10.48 -16.83
CA GLY A 326 5.27 -10.92 -16.98
C GLY A 326 5.38 -12.23 -17.77
N LEU A 327 4.50 -13.20 -17.51
CA LEU A 327 4.44 -14.45 -18.28
C LEU A 327 3.99 -14.21 -19.73
N LEU A 328 3.01 -13.33 -19.94
CA LEU A 328 2.59 -12.94 -21.29
C LEU A 328 3.72 -12.27 -22.08
N PHE A 329 4.48 -11.39 -21.42
CA PHE A 329 5.64 -10.71 -22.01
C PHE A 329 6.70 -11.74 -22.40
N TYR A 330 7.00 -12.67 -21.50
CA TYR A 330 7.94 -13.77 -21.76
C TYR A 330 7.49 -14.63 -22.96
N ALA A 331 6.21 -15.00 -23.03
CA ALA A 331 5.69 -15.77 -24.15
C ALA A 331 5.80 -15.03 -25.49
N TYR A 332 5.52 -13.72 -25.50
CA TYR A 332 5.68 -12.89 -26.69
C TYR A 332 7.14 -12.68 -27.07
N PHE A 333 8.02 -12.47 -26.09
CA PHE A 333 9.48 -12.42 -26.28
C PHE A 333 10.01 -13.70 -26.93
N GLU A 334 9.64 -14.88 -26.40
CA GLU A 334 10.03 -16.17 -26.97
C GLU A 334 9.44 -16.40 -28.36
N TYR A 335 8.23 -15.90 -28.63
CA TYR A 335 7.65 -15.92 -29.98
C TYR A 335 8.46 -15.09 -30.97
N LEU A 336 8.82 -13.85 -30.61
CA LEU A 336 9.64 -12.97 -31.46
C LEU A 336 11.02 -13.58 -31.70
N LYS A 337 11.67 -14.07 -30.64
CA LYS A 337 12.97 -14.75 -30.72
C LYS A 337 12.95 -15.96 -31.66
N LYS A 338 11.88 -16.76 -31.65
CA LYS A 338 11.70 -17.91 -32.56
C LYS A 338 11.55 -17.50 -34.04
N ASN A 339 11.11 -16.27 -34.29
CA ASN A 339 11.03 -15.68 -35.63
C ASN A 339 12.27 -14.83 -35.98
N ASP A 340 13.37 -14.96 -35.21
CA ASP A 340 14.62 -14.19 -35.36
C ASP A 340 14.44 -12.66 -35.26
N ILE A 341 13.51 -12.22 -34.41
CA ILE A 341 13.24 -10.81 -34.13
C ILE A 341 13.64 -10.49 -32.69
N ASP A 342 14.55 -9.52 -32.52
CA ASP A 342 14.92 -9.02 -31.21
C ASP A 342 14.05 -7.80 -30.82
N ILE A 343 13.55 -7.78 -29.58
CA ILE A 343 12.76 -6.64 -29.08
C ILE A 343 13.59 -5.35 -29.10
N GLU A 344 14.90 -5.43 -28.82
CA GLU A 344 15.76 -4.24 -28.87
C GLU A 344 15.89 -3.66 -30.28
N GLU A 345 15.75 -4.46 -31.34
CA GLU A 345 15.74 -3.98 -32.73
C GLU A 345 14.48 -3.14 -33.02
N ILE A 346 13.33 -3.55 -32.46
CA ILE A 346 12.07 -2.79 -32.55
C ILE A 346 12.22 -1.44 -31.83
N ILE A 347 12.81 -1.43 -30.63
CA ILE A 347 13.07 -0.21 -29.86
C ILE A 347 14.06 0.70 -30.60
N ASN A 348 15.12 0.12 -31.15
CA ASN A 348 16.12 0.81 -31.96
C ASN A 348 15.47 1.48 -33.18
N TRP A 349 14.63 0.77 -33.93
CA TRP A 349 13.88 1.34 -35.04
C TRP A 349 12.97 2.48 -34.60
N TYR A 350 12.29 2.35 -33.45
CA TYR A 350 11.41 3.40 -32.94
C TYR A 350 12.16 4.72 -32.73
N PHE A 351 13.24 4.70 -31.93
CA PHE A 351 13.97 5.93 -31.61
C PHE A 351 14.75 6.50 -32.81
N ASN A 352 15.40 5.64 -33.61
CA ASN A 352 16.31 6.08 -34.66
C ASN A 352 15.63 6.38 -36.00
N ILE A 353 14.47 5.76 -36.28
CA ILE A 353 13.82 5.85 -37.60
C ILE A 353 12.40 6.39 -37.48
N TYR A 354 11.55 5.80 -36.62
CA TYR A 354 10.14 6.17 -36.55
C TYR A 354 9.95 7.63 -36.14
N LEU A 355 10.63 8.09 -35.08
CA LEU A 355 10.50 9.46 -34.57
C LEU A 355 10.87 10.52 -35.61
N GLU A 356 11.98 10.33 -36.33
CA GLU A 356 12.37 11.27 -37.40
C GLU A 356 11.44 11.18 -38.61
N THR A 357 11.17 9.97 -39.12
CA THR A 357 10.45 9.81 -40.39
C THR A 357 8.94 10.06 -40.27
N LYS A 358 8.33 9.75 -39.12
CA LYS A 358 6.87 9.87 -38.91
C LYS A 358 6.51 11.10 -38.10
N LEU A 359 7.30 11.49 -37.10
CA LEU A 359 7.01 12.66 -36.27
C LEU A 359 7.81 13.91 -36.65
N ASN A 360 8.82 13.79 -37.54
CA ASN A 360 9.76 14.86 -37.86
C ASN A 360 10.49 15.39 -36.63
N ILE A 361 10.78 14.50 -35.68
CA ILE A 361 11.49 14.81 -34.43
C ILE A 361 12.86 14.14 -34.50
N LYS A 362 13.91 14.95 -34.47
CA LYS A 362 15.29 14.52 -34.69
C LYS A 362 16.09 14.48 -33.38
N GLY A 363 17.17 13.71 -33.40
CA GLY A 363 18.18 13.67 -32.35
C GLY A 363 17.98 12.59 -31.29
N PHE A 364 16.84 11.89 -31.29
CA PHE A 364 16.71 10.67 -30.48
C PHE A 364 17.58 9.55 -31.05
N HIS A 365 18.17 8.78 -30.16
CA HIS A 365 19.00 7.62 -30.48
C HIS A 365 18.83 6.55 -29.41
N PHE A 366 18.94 5.29 -29.84
CA PHE A 366 19.02 4.12 -28.99
C PHE A 366 20.00 3.14 -29.63
N HIS A 367 20.80 2.44 -28.82
CA HIS A 367 21.71 1.41 -29.31
C HIS A 367 21.28 0.02 -28.80
N ALA A 368 20.82 -0.83 -29.70
CA ALA A 368 20.52 -2.23 -29.36
C ALA A 368 21.80 -2.98 -28.96
N SER A 369 21.71 -3.77 -27.89
CA SER A 369 22.78 -4.65 -27.46
C SER A 369 23.00 -5.80 -28.46
N ASN A 370 24.19 -6.41 -28.43
CA ASN A 370 24.49 -7.55 -29.26
C ASN A 370 23.59 -8.74 -28.90
N LYS A 371 22.86 -9.29 -29.88
CA LYS A 371 21.90 -10.36 -29.62
C LYS A 371 22.53 -11.67 -29.15
N GLU A 372 23.80 -11.88 -29.47
CA GLU A 372 24.60 -13.05 -29.09
C GLU A 372 25.25 -12.92 -27.68
N SER A 373 25.17 -11.75 -27.05
CA SER A 373 25.70 -11.54 -25.70
C SER A 373 24.85 -12.20 -24.62
N SER A 374 25.48 -12.50 -23.47
CA SER A 374 24.77 -12.98 -22.28
C SER A 374 23.72 -11.97 -21.81
N TYR A 375 22.65 -12.44 -21.15
CA TYR A 375 21.64 -11.57 -20.56
C TYR A 375 22.23 -10.66 -19.47
N TYR A 376 23.36 -11.04 -18.86
CA TYR A 376 24.09 -10.15 -17.96
C TYR A 376 24.65 -8.91 -18.68
N GLU A 377 25.30 -9.10 -19.82
CA GLU A 377 25.86 -8.02 -20.64
C GLU A 377 24.75 -7.17 -21.26
N ARG A 378 23.73 -7.82 -21.85
CA ARG A 378 22.56 -7.13 -22.41
C ARG A 378 21.82 -6.32 -21.35
N GLY A 379 21.69 -6.87 -20.14
CA GLY A 379 21.14 -6.16 -18.98
C GLY A 379 21.94 -4.92 -18.57
N LYS A 380 23.27 -4.93 -18.71
CA LYS A 380 24.07 -3.71 -18.49
C LYS A 380 23.88 -2.68 -19.59
N SER A 381 23.86 -3.11 -20.86
CA SER A 381 23.69 -2.21 -22.00
C SER A 381 22.33 -1.50 -21.96
N ILE A 382 21.24 -2.24 -21.75
CA ILE A 382 19.89 -1.67 -21.72
C ILE A 382 19.74 -0.62 -20.60
N ILE A 383 20.41 -0.77 -19.45
CA ILE A 383 20.38 0.21 -18.36
C ILE A 383 20.97 1.56 -18.80
N CYS A 384 22.09 1.54 -19.52
CA CYS A 384 22.70 2.77 -20.04
C CYS A 384 21.75 3.48 -21.01
N GLU A 385 21.13 2.71 -21.91
CA GLU A 385 20.17 3.25 -22.87
C GLU A 385 18.91 3.78 -22.20
N MET A 386 18.42 3.15 -21.13
CA MET A 386 17.29 3.65 -20.34
C MET A 386 17.55 5.04 -19.75
N ASP A 387 18.72 5.25 -19.15
CA ASP A 387 19.11 6.55 -18.60
C ASP A 387 19.26 7.59 -19.74
N SER A 388 19.87 7.20 -20.86
CA SER A 388 20.03 8.03 -22.06
C SER A 388 18.69 8.46 -22.67
N ILE A 389 17.72 7.56 -22.83
CA ILE A 389 16.38 7.87 -23.35
C ILE A 389 15.71 8.98 -22.54
N LEU A 390 15.79 8.91 -21.20
CA LEU A 390 15.17 9.90 -20.32
C LEU A 390 15.87 11.27 -20.40
N ASP A 391 17.19 11.28 -20.55
CA ASP A 391 17.97 12.51 -20.74
C ASP A 391 17.69 13.17 -22.09
N GLN A 392 17.62 12.37 -23.16
CA GLN A 392 17.23 12.83 -24.50
C GLN A 392 15.82 13.43 -24.49
N TYR A 393 14.86 12.77 -23.82
CA TYR A 393 13.51 13.31 -23.65
C TYR A 393 13.53 14.65 -22.88
N GLU A 394 14.30 14.76 -21.79
CA GLU A 394 14.38 16.00 -21.01
C GLU A 394 14.93 17.16 -21.85
N LEU A 395 15.98 16.91 -22.64
CA LEU A 395 16.55 17.91 -23.54
C LEU A 395 15.54 18.35 -24.59
N PHE A 396 14.84 17.40 -25.23
CA PHE A 396 13.80 17.73 -26.19
C PHE A 396 12.65 18.53 -25.56
N PHE A 397 12.21 18.14 -24.35
CA PHE A 397 11.20 18.85 -23.60
C PHE A 397 11.61 20.28 -23.21
N ARG A 398 12.91 20.55 -23.00
CA ARG A 398 13.39 21.89 -22.64
C ARG A 398 13.72 22.77 -23.83
N HIS A 399 14.38 22.20 -24.84
CA HIS A 399 15.03 22.94 -25.91
C HIS A 399 14.35 22.74 -27.27
N ARG A 400 13.41 21.79 -27.41
CA ARG A 400 12.80 21.36 -28.68
C ARG A 400 13.80 20.75 -29.67
N GLU A 401 15.01 20.52 -29.20
CA GLU A 401 16.11 19.86 -29.90
C GLU A 401 16.90 19.02 -28.90
N ILE A 402 17.57 17.98 -29.40
CA ILE A 402 18.50 17.18 -28.61
C ILE A 402 19.90 17.55 -29.09
N ASN A 403 20.55 18.41 -28.32
CA ASN A 403 21.95 18.79 -28.56
C ASN A 403 22.87 17.73 -27.95
N GLN A 404 23.68 17.07 -28.78
CA GLN A 404 24.58 15.99 -28.36
C GLN A 404 25.69 16.48 -27.43
N ASP A 405 26.29 17.64 -27.70
CA ASP A 405 27.32 18.24 -26.83
C ASP A 405 26.76 18.52 -25.44
N LEU A 406 25.50 18.98 -25.37
CA LEU A 406 24.82 19.24 -24.10
C LEU A 406 24.49 17.92 -23.36
N LEU A 407 24.15 16.86 -24.09
CA LEU A 407 23.91 15.53 -23.53
C LEU A 407 25.19 14.96 -22.90
N GLU A 408 26.33 15.12 -23.56
CA GLU A 408 27.64 14.64 -23.07
C GLU A 408 28.11 15.37 -21.79
N ILE A 409 27.86 16.68 -21.69
CA ILE A 409 28.27 17.49 -20.53
C ILE A 409 27.29 17.32 -19.35
N LYS A 410 26.08 16.79 -19.60
CA LYS A 410 25.06 16.58 -18.56
C LYS A 410 25.58 15.60 -17.49
N SER A 411 25.84 16.13 -16.30
CA SER A 411 26.37 15.35 -15.17
C SER A 411 25.30 14.67 -14.32
N LYS A 412 24.03 15.11 -14.43
CA LYS A 412 22.92 14.62 -13.61
C LYS A 412 21.89 13.89 -14.46
N ALA A 413 21.78 12.58 -14.23
CA ALA A 413 20.73 11.75 -14.81
C ALA A 413 19.34 12.29 -14.49
N SER A 414 18.46 12.26 -15.49
CA SER A 414 17.07 12.66 -15.37
C SER A 414 16.34 11.75 -14.39
N SER A 415 15.59 12.35 -13.47
CA SER A 415 14.72 11.59 -12.59
C SER A 415 13.36 11.40 -13.25
N TYR A 416 12.94 10.15 -13.42
CA TYR A 416 11.59 9.81 -13.89
C TYR A 416 10.49 10.49 -13.05
N ALA A 417 10.73 10.78 -11.77
CA ALA A 417 9.78 11.50 -10.91
C ALA A 417 9.69 13.01 -11.19
N SER A 418 10.71 13.62 -11.83
CA SER A 418 10.74 15.06 -12.11
C SER A 418 10.36 15.42 -13.54
N LEU A 419 10.56 14.50 -14.50
CA LEU A 419 10.31 14.73 -15.92
C LEU A 419 8.90 15.26 -16.16
N LYS A 420 8.83 16.30 -16.99
CA LYS A 420 7.61 17.05 -17.29
C LYS A 420 6.97 16.55 -18.57
N SER A 421 5.67 16.78 -18.65
CA SER A 421 4.83 16.55 -19.81
C SER A 421 4.69 17.83 -20.63
N PHE A 422 4.48 17.71 -21.94
CA PHE A 422 4.10 18.84 -22.80
C PHE A 422 2.71 19.42 -22.50
N ASN A 423 1.92 18.75 -21.64
CA ASN A 423 0.63 19.26 -21.18
C ASN A 423 0.62 19.40 -19.65
N GLU A 424 0.34 20.62 -19.19
CA GLU A 424 0.20 20.92 -17.76
C GLU A 424 -0.97 20.17 -17.10
N LYS A 425 -1.97 19.78 -17.90
CA LYS A 425 -3.15 19.00 -17.47
C LYS A 425 -3.12 17.58 -18.04
N LYS A 426 -1.96 16.92 -18.09
CA LYS A 426 -1.86 15.54 -18.61
C LYS A 426 -2.65 14.54 -17.76
N PHE A 427 -2.43 14.56 -16.46
CA PHE A 427 -3.08 13.64 -15.54
C PHE A 427 -3.96 14.39 -14.55
N ILE A 428 -4.99 13.71 -14.06
CA ILE A 428 -5.63 14.03 -12.78
C ILE A 428 -5.36 12.90 -11.78
N LYS A 429 -5.29 13.27 -10.50
CA LYS A 429 -5.23 12.35 -9.35
C LYS A 429 -6.17 12.82 -8.25
N LEU A 430 -6.55 11.93 -7.34
CA LEU A 430 -7.41 12.29 -6.21
C LEU A 430 -6.67 13.22 -5.24
N ASN A 431 -7.38 14.23 -4.75
CA ASN A 431 -6.89 15.08 -3.68
C ASN A 431 -7.15 14.40 -2.33
N ASN A 432 -6.08 13.95 -1.67
CA ASN A 432 -6.12 13.12 -0.46
C ASN A 432 -6.35 13.95 0.83
N THR A 433 -7.49 14.62 0.93
CA THR A 433 -7.96 15.17 2.20
C THR A 433 -8.68 14.08 3.02
N PRO A 434 -8.75 14.18 4.37
CA PRO A 434 -9.52 13.25 5.19
C PRO A 434 -10.97 13.12 4.75
N ASP A 435 -11.60 14.25 4.40
CA ASP A 435 -12.99 14.30 3.94
C ASP A 435 -13.17 13.58 2.60
N ASN A 436 -12.30 13.84 1.62
CA ASN A 436 -12.35 13.18 0.31
C ASN A 436 -12.10 11.67 0.46
N SER A 437 -11.14 11.30 1.31
CA SER A 437 -10.82 9.90 1.58
C SER A 437 -12.01 9.15 2.17
N ALA A 438 -12.73 9.78 3.12
CA ALA A 438 -13.94 9.21 3.70
C ALA A 438 -15.08 9.06 2.68
N LEU A 439 -15.30 10.09 1.84
CA LEU A 439 -16.30 10.07 0.77
C LEU A 439 -16.05 8.96 -0.26
N PHE A 440 -14.82 8.85 -0.76
CA PHE A 440 -14.46 7.85 -1.76
C PHE A 440 -14.45 6.43 -1.16
N SER A 441 -14.02 6.27 0.09
CA SER A 441 -14.13 5.00 0.80
C SER A 441 -15.59 4.58 0.94
N ALA A 442 -16.49 5.51 1.30
CA ALA A 442 -17.91 5.20 1.43
C ALA A 442 -18.54 4.69 0.11
N LEU A 443 -18.13 5.25 -1.03
CA LEU A 443 -18.63 4.89 -2.36
C LEU A 443 -17.98 3.64 -2.96
N PHE A 444 -16.65 3.53 -2.86
CA PHE A 444 -15.87 2.60 -3.68
C PHE A 444 -15.21 1.47 -2.90
N TYR A 445 -15.10 1.57 -1.58
CA TYR A 445 -14.50 0.51 -0.76
C TYR A 445 -15.54 -0.54 -0.38
N ASP A 446 -15.23 -1.82 -0.54
CA ASP A 446 -16.18 -2.88 -0.22
C ASP A 446 -16.35 -3.08 1.28
N GLN A 447 -15.39 -2.73 2.15
CA GLN A 447 -15.62 -2.78 3.61
C GLN A 447 -16.28 -1.51 4.17
N SER A 448 -16.82 -0.65 3.31
CA SER A 448 -17.66 0.48 3.72
C SER A 448 -18.93 -0.02 4.43
N PRO A 449 -19.44 0.70 5.45
CA PRO A 449 -20.75 0.41 6.02
C PRO A 449 -21.87 0.34 4.98
N LEU A 450 -21.74 1.03 3.84
CA LEU A 450 -22.73 1.05 2.75
C LEU A 450 -22.66 -0.16 1.81
N SER A 451 -21.70 -1.06 2.02
CA SER A 451 -21.50 -2.24 1.17
C SER A 451 -22.35 -3.44 1.57
N LEU A 452 -22.86 -3.45 2.80
CA LEU A 452 -23.76 -4.50 3.29
C LEU A 452 -25.20 -4.01 3.22
N ILE A 453 -26.03 -4.77 2.51
CA ILE A 453 -27.49 -4.60 2.53
C ILE A 453 -28.05 -5.82 3.26
N SER A 454 -28.59 -5.60 4.46
CA SER A 454 -29.07 -6.67 5.35
C SER A 454 -30.08 -7.60 4.68
N SER A 455 -30.90 -7.07 3.77
CA SER A 455 -31.91 -7.81 3.03
C SER A 455 -31.37 -8.65 1.85
N LYS A 456 -30.24 -8.25 1.24
CA LYS A 456 -29.73 -8.88 0.00
C LYS A 456 -28.66 -9.96 0.23
N LYS A 457 -28.09 -10.07 1.44
CA LYS A 457 -27.03 -11.06 1.81
C LYS A 457 -25.81 -11.09 0.86
N GLU A 458 -25.63 -10.06 0.04
CA GLU A 458 -24.52 -9.94 -0.91
C GLU A 458 -23.66 -8.74 -0.52
N HIS A 459 -22.34 -8.94 -0.56
CA HIS A 459 -21.35 -7.93 -0.23
C HIS A 459 -20.73 -7.35 -1.50
N LYS A 460 -20.94 -6.07 -1.76
CA LYS A 460 -20.42 -5.36 -2.94
C LYS A 460 -20.17 -3.90 -2.57
N THR A 461 -19.32 -3.21 -3.33
CA THR A 461 -19.14 -1.76 -3.14
C THR A 461 -20.46 -1.01 -3.32
N PHE A 462 -20.64 0.09 -2.59
CA PHE A 462 -21.86 0.90 -2.72
C PHE A 462 -22.07 1.41 -4.16
N PHE A 463 -20.99 1.71 -4.87
CA PHE A 463 -21.04 2.03 -6.30
C PHE A 463 -21.70 0.93 -7.15
N LYS A 464 -21.41 -0.36 -6.89
CA LYS A 464 -22.03 -1.49 -7.59
C LYS A 464 -23.50 -1.65 -7.19
N HIS A 465 -23.83 -1.51 -5.91
CA HIS A 465 -25.21 -1.53 -5.42
C HIS A 465 -26.09 -0.49 -6.13
N ILE A 466 -25.61 0.74 -6.28
CA ILE A 466 -26.34 1.80 -7.00
C ILE A 466 -26.55 1.45 -8.48
N LYS A 467 -25.55 0.85 -9.14
CA LYS A 467 -25.68 0.42 -10.54
C LYS A 467 -26.70 -0.71 -10.73
N GLU A 468 -26.80 -1.61 -9.76
CA GLU A 468 -27.79 -2.71 -9.76
C GLU A 468 -29.20 -2.24 -9.38
N GLY A 469 -29.31 -1.07 -8.75
CA GLY A 469 -30.56 -0.48 -8.30
C GLY A 469 -30.88 -0.83 -6.84
N VAL A 470 -30.84 0.18 -5.99
CA VAL A 470 -31.15 0.09 -4.56
C VAL A 470 -32.03 1.25 -4.12
N LYS A 471 -32.87 0.99 -3.12
CA LYS A 471 -33.70 2.01 -2.48
C LYS A 471 -33.07 2.48 -1.18
N ILE A 472 -33.36 3.70 -0.78
CA ILE A 472 -32.91 4.23 0.52
C ILE A 472 -33.46 3.41 1.70
N THR A 473 -34.64 2.80 1.53
CA THR A 473 -35.28 1.92 2.51
C THR A 473 -34.60 0.56 2.66
N ASP A 474 -33.67 0.21 1.76
CA ASP A 474 -32.90 -1.03 1.87
C ASP A 474 -31.78 -0.92 2.92
N PHE A 475 -31.53 0.28 3.45
CA PHE A 475 -30.43 0.60 4.36
C PHE A 475 -30.94 0.96 5.76
N ASP A 476 -30.17 0.62 6.79
CA ASP A 476 -30.45 0.96 8.18
C ASP A 476 -30.22 2.47 8.45
N ASP A 477 -30.85 3.01 9.50
CA ASP A 477 -30.81 4.45 9.82
C ASP A 477 -29.39 5.03 9.89
N TYR A 478 -28.41 4.26 10.39
CA TYR A 478 -27.02 4.71 10.49
C TYR A 478 -26.34 4.80 9.11
N GLN A 479 -26.69 3.91 8.18
CA GLN A 479 -26.22 3.93 6.79
C GLN A 479 -26.88 5.09 6.02
N VAL A 480 -28.18 5.31 6.24
CA VAL A 480 -28.93 6.43 5.63
C VAL A 480 -28.29 7.79 5.95
N ARG A 481 -27.73 7.96 7.16
CA ARG A 481 -26.97 9.19 7.50
C ARG A 481 -25.77 9.41 6.57
N GLN A 482 -25.02 8.37 6.26
CA GLN A 482 -23.88 8.46 5.33
C GLN A 482 -24.36 8.71 3.88
N ILE A 483 -25.46 8.09 3.47
CA ILE A 483 -26.07 8.32 2.15
C ILE A 483 -26.52 9.79 2.01
N ASN A 484 -27.10 10.38 3.05
CA ASN A 484 -27.52 11.77 3.04
C ASN A 484 -26.34 12.74 2.85
N VAL A 485 -25.18 12.47 3.45
CA VAL A 485 -23.95 13.26 3.20
C VAL A 485 -23.56 13.23 1.72
N LEU A 486 -23.68 12.07 1.06
CA LEU A 486 -23.39 11.92 -0.38
C LEU A 486 -24.43 12.65 -1.25
N ILE A 487 -25.69 12.73 -0.82
CA ILE A 487 -26.74 13.52 -1.48
C ILE A 487 -26.47 15.03 -1.31
N GLU A 488 -26.12 15.48 -0.11
CA GLU A 488 -25.78 16.89 0.17
C GLU A 488 -24.58 17.37 -0.67
N LYS A 489 -23.59 16.49 -0.88
CA LYS A 489 -22.44 16.75 -1.76
C LYS A 489 -22.76 16.59 -3.26
N ASN A 490 -24.01 16.31 -3.61
CA ASN A 490 -24.50 16.12 -4.98
C ASN A 490 -23.84 14.98 -5.76
N PHE A 491 -23.32 13.95 -5.07
CA PHE A 491 -22.88 12.70 -5.70
C PHE A 491 -24.08 11.84 -6.09
N LEU A 492 -25.13 11.91 -5.27
CA LEU A 492 -26.33 11.08 -5.36
C LEU A 492 -27.59 11.95 -5.42
N LYS A 493 -28.64 11.37 -6.00
CA LYS A 493 -30.01 11.89 -5.99
C LYS A 493 -31.01 10.77 -5.75
N LEU A 494 -32.15 11.12 -5.17
CA LEU A 494 -33.28 10.22 -4.99
C LEU A 494 -34.29 10.39 -6.12
N SER A 495 -34.78 9.27 -6.65
CA SER A 495 -35.80 9.21 -7.70
C SER A 495 -36.81 8.14 -7.33
N ASN A 496 -37.92 8.52 -6.69
CA ASN A 496 -38.92 7.59 -6.14
C ASN A 496 -38.28 6.55 -5.19
N ASP A 497 -37.57 7.05 -4.17
CA ASP A 497 -36.80 6.29 -3.17
C ASP A 497 -35.62 5.47 -3.73
N VAL A 498 -35.44 5.37 -5.05
CA VAL A 498 -34.29 4.74 -5.69
C VAL A 498 -33.11 5.71 -5.69
N ILE A 499 -31.97 5.23 -5.18
CA ILE A 499 -30.70 5.97 -5.18
C ILE A 499 -30.10 5.92 -6.58
N LYS A 500 -29.71 7.08 -7.12
CA LYS A 500 -29.04 7.22 -8.41
C LYS A 500 -27.86 8.17 -8.30
N PHE A 501 -26.86 8.00 -9.17
CA PHE A 501 -25.80 9.00 -9.32
C PHE A 501 -26.36 10.29 -9.93
N SER A 502 -25.95 11.43 -9.39
CA SER A 502 -26.29 12.73 -9.96
C SER A 502 -25.66 12.90 -11.34
N ASN A 503 -24.37 12.58 -11.45
CA ASN A 503 -23.58 12.55 -12.69
C ASN A 503 -22.76 11.25 -12.77
N PHE A 504 -23.20 10.27 -13.56
CA PHE A 504 -22.50 8.99 -13.64
C PHE A 504 -21.07 9.08 -14.21
N GLN A 505 -20.82 9.99 -15.16
CA GLN A 505 -19.50 10.10 -15.79
C GLN A 505 -18.46 10.63 -14.81
N GLU A 506 -18.82 11.65 -14.02
CA GLU A 506 -18.00 12.19 -12.93
C GLU A 506 -17.62 11.10 -11.92
N ILE A 507 -18.61 10.35 -11.43
CA ILE A 507 -18.40 9.26 -10.48
C ILE A 507 -17.56 8.13 -11.09
N ASN A 508 -17.73 7.83 -12.37
CA ASN A 508 -16.95 6.80 -13.04
C ASN A 508 -15.47 7.19 -13.18
N ILE A 509 -15.17 8.47 -13.44
CA ILE A 509 -13.78 8.97 -13.42
C ILE A 509 -13.20 8.84 -12.01
N LEU A 510 -13.93 9.25 -10.98
CA LEU A 510 -13.50 9.11 -9.59
C LEU A 510 -13.28 7.65 -9.19
N ASN A 511 -14.12 6.73 -9.65
CA ASN A 511 -13.93 5.30 -9.42
C ASN A 511 -12.66 4.77 -10.12
N LYS A 512 -12.40 5.18 -11.37
CA LYS A 512 -11.14 4.81 -12.05
C LYS A 512 -9.94 5.34 -11.29
N LEU A 513 -9.97 6.61 -10.89
CA LEU A 513 -8.93 7.25 -10.10
C LEU A 513 -8.73 6.58 -8.74
N TRP A 514 -9.80 6.15 -8.07
CA TRP A 514 -9.71 5.41 -6.82
C TRP A 514 -8.96 4.09 -7.00
N LYS A 515 -9.18 3.39 -8.12
CA LYS A 515 -8.52 2.11 -8.41
C LYS A 515 -7.08 2.24 -8.88
N SER A 516 -6.80 3.12 -9.83
CA SER A 516 -5.49 3.22 -10.49
C SER A 516 -4.61 4.33 -9.92
N GLY A 517 -5.18 5.26 -9.16
CA GLY A 517 -4.49 6.43 -8.63
C GLY A 517 -4.21 7.53 -9.65
N THR A 518 -4.48 7.28 -10.94
CA THR A 518 -4.21 8.24 -12.02
C THR A 518 -5.16 8.07 -13.20
N TYR A 519 -5.44 9.18 -13.90
CA TYR A 519 -6.24 9.19 -15.11
C TYR A 519 -5.67 10.20 -16.11
N CYS A 520 -5.26 9.70 -17.28
CA CYS A 520 -4.65 10.46 -18.37
C CYS A 520 -5.71 11.14 -19.25
N LEU A 521 -5.48 12.41 -19.58
CA LEU A 521 -6.40 13.28 -20.32
C LEU A 521 -6.07 13.45 -21.81
N TYR A 522 -4.93 12.93 -22.30
CA TYR A 522 -4.49 13.08 -23.70
C TYR A 522 -5.51 12.65 -24.74
N TYR A 523 -6.22 11.55 -24.46
CA TYR A 523 -7.11 10.90 -25.40
C TYR A 523 -8.58 11.18 -25.08
N LYS A 524 -8.88 12.28 -24.39
CA LYS A 524 -10.22 12.59 -23.89
C LYS A 524 -10.88 13.69 -24.70
N ASP A 525 -12.18 13.49 -24.93
CA ASP A 525 -13.02 14.48 -25.59
C ASP A 525 -13.30 15.67 -24.67
N LYS A 526 -13.90 16.72 -25.24
CA LYS A 526 -14.22 17.95 -24.53
C LYS A 526 -15.09 17.70 -23.30
N LEU A 527 -16.05 16.79 -23.39
CA LEU A 527 -16.96 16.45 -22.29
C LEU A 527 -16.18 15.96 -21.07
N ILE A 528 -15.26 15.01 -21.25
CA ILE A 528 -14.45 14.47 -20.16
C ILE A 528 -13.46 15.50 -19.63
N LEU A 529 -12.89 16.35 -20.50
CA LEU A 529 -12.01 17.45 -20.08
C LEU A 529 -12.75 18.48 -19.20
N ASP A 530 -13.99 18.84 -19.57
CA ASP A 530 -14.83 19.76 -18.79
C ASP A 530 -15.18 19.15 -17.41
N ILE A 531 -15.48 17.84 -17.35
CA ILE A 531 -15.72 17.12 -16.08
C ILE A 531 -14.46 17.10 -15.21
N ALA A 532 -13.28 16.83 -15.79
CA ALA A 532 -12.03 16.84 -15.06
C ALA A 532 -11.73 18.23 -14.47
N GLU A 533 -12.02 19.29 -15.21
CA GLU A 533 -11.86 20.66 -14.73
C GLU A 533 -12.82 21.00 -13.58
N ASP A 534 -14.08 20.55 -13.65
CA ASP A 534 -15.04 20.72 -12.57
C ASP A 534 -14.64 19.93 -11.30
N LEU A 535 -14.18 18.69 -11.45
CA LEU A 535 -13.64 17.88 -10.34
C LEU A 535 -12.45 18.56 -9.64
N CYS A 536 -11.55 19.18 -10.41
CA CYS A 536 -10.45 19.95 -9.86
C CYS A 536 -10.92 21.24 -9.16
N LYS A 537 -11.87 21.99 -9.74
CA LYS A 537 -12.46 23.19 -9.12
C LYS A 537 -13.17 22.89 -7.81
N LYS A 538 -13.86 21.75 -7.73
CA LYS A 538 -14.52 21.24 -6.50
C LYS A 538 -13.53 20.76 -5.44
N GLY A 539 -12.24 20.63 -5.77
CA GLY A 539 -11.20 20.18 -4.84
C GLY A 539 -11.16 18.65 -4.64
N TYR A 540 -11.82 17.87 -5.50
CA TYR A 540 -11.78 16.40 -5.46
C TYR A 540 -10.55 15.83 -6.16
N CYS A 541 -10.02 16.55 -7.15
CA CYS A 541 -8.86 16.13 -7.93
C CYS A 541 -7.83 17.24 -8.05
N GLU A 542 -6.59 16.86 -8.36
CA GLU A 542 -5.50 17.78 -8.71
C GLU A 542 -4.85 17.35 -10.03
N TYR A 543 -4.38 18.33 -10.80
CA TYR A 543 -3.65 18.08 -12.03
C TYR A 543 -2.20 17.69 -11.77
N SER A 544 -1.62 16.91 -12.67
CA SER A 544 -0.20 16.62 -12.73
C SER A 544 0.33 16.75 -14.16
N ASP A 545 1.48 17.40 -14.28
CA ASP A 545 2.18 17.73 -15.51
C ASP A 545 3.45 16.88 -15.71
N LYS A 546 3.46 15.67 -15.15
CA LYS A 546 4.63 14.78 -15.17
C LYS A 546 4.58 13.83 -16.36
N LEU A 547 5.75 13.39 -16.85
CA LEU A 547 5.85 12.37 -17.90
C LEU A 547 5.18 11.06 -17.44
N PHE A 548 5.56 10.61 -16.24
CA PHE A 548 4.98 9.45 -15.58
C PHE A 548 4.05 9.91 -14.46
N SER A 549 2.94 9.20 -14.26
CA SER A 549 2.11 9.39 -13.07
C SER A 549 2.90 9.08 -11.78
N GLU A 550 2.34 9.48 -10.63
CA GLU A 550 2.97 9.22 -9.33
C GLU A 550 3.15 7.72 -9.06
N TYR A 551 2.12 6.92 -9.36
CA TYR A 551 2.14 5.46 -9.23
C TYR A 551 3.17 4.81 -10.15
N GLU A 552 3.25 5.26 -11.41
CA GLU A 552 4.26 4.77 -12.35
C GLU A 552 5.68 5.16 -11.90
N SER A 553 5.89 6.38 -11.44
CA SER A 553 7.19 6.83 -10.91
C SER A 553 7.61 6.03 -9.67
N ASN A 554 6.65 5.70 -8.81
CA ASN A 554 6.88 4.86 -7.63
C ASN A 554 7.25 3.44 -8.06
N TYR A 555 6.54 2.87 -9.04
CA TYR A 555 6.85 1.57 -9.60
C TYR A 555 8.25 1.52 -10.25
N LEU A 556 8.64 2.55 -11.01
CA LEU A 556 9.98 2.67 -11.58
C LEU A 556 11.06 2.69 -10.48
N SER A 557 10.83 3.43 -9.38
CA SER A 557 11.74 3.40 -8.23
C SER A 557 11.83 2.02 -7.59
N TYR A 558 10.70 1.33 -7.44
CA TYR A 558 10.65 -0.03 -6.90
C TYR A 558 11.45 -1.03 -7.75
N ILE A 559 11.35 -0.97 -9.08
CA ILE A 559 12.05 -1.89 -9.98
C ILE A 559 13.53 -1.52 -10.13
N LEU A 560 13.85 -0.24 -10.35
CA LEU A 560 15.17 0.17 -10.84
C LEU A 560 16.15 0.52 -9.70
N ASP A 561 15.72 1.23 -8.67
CA ASP A 561 16.63 1.82 -7.69
C ASP A 561 16.30 1.52 -6.22
N ASP A 562 17.14 2.06 -5.33
CA ASP A 562 17.02 1.93 -3.88
C ASP A 562 16.75 3.30 -3.23
N LYS A 563 16.06 4.21 -3.93
CA LYS A 563 15.83 5.56 -3.38
C LYS A 563 14.65 5.56 -2.43
N LYS A 564 13.49 5.06 -2.87
CA LYS A 564 12.25 5.11 -2.09
C LYS A 564 12.01 3.87 -1.24
N TYR A 565 12.12 2.68 -1.83
CA TYR A 565 11.57 1.46 -1.22
C TYR A 565 12.64 0.51 -0.68
N GLY A 566 12.37 -0.06 0.50
CA GLY A 566 13.21 -1.06 1.15
C GLY A 566 13.13 -2.43 0.46
N ASN A 567 11.91 -2.83 0.08
CA ASN A 567 11.58 -4.07 -0.64
C ASN A 567 11.82 -3.99 -2.16
N GLY A 568 12.43 -2.91 -2.67
CA GLY A 568 12.67 -2.72 -4.10
C GLY A 568 13.54 -3.83 -4.72
N LEU A 569 13.25 -4.19 -5.97
CA LEU A 569 14.06 -5.14 -6.74
C LEU A 569 15.46 -4.57 -7.02
N LYS A 570 15.56 -3.25 -7.18
CA LYS A 570 16.82 -2.50 -7.34
C LYS A 570 17.64 -3.04 -8.52
N ILE A 571 16.99 -3.47 -9.59
CA ILE A 571 17.62 -4.20 -10.71
C ILE A 571 18.74 -3.35 -11.31
N ARG A 572 18.43 -2.11 -11.70
CA ARG A 572 19.40 -1.18 -12.30
C ARG A 572 20.60 -0.93 -11.38
N ASN A 573 20.37 -0.71 -10.09
CA ASN A 573 21.46 -0.53 -9.11
C ASN A 573 22.32 -1.79 -8.95
N LYS A 574 21.71 -2.99 -8.92
CA LYS A 574 22.45 -4.24 -8.74
C LYS A 574 23.31 -4.60 -9.96
N PHE A 575 22.84 -4.35 -11.18
CA PHE A 575 23.66 -4.47 -12.40
C PHE A 575 24.78 -3.44 -12.44
N SER A 576 24.46 -2.15 -12.20
CA SER A 576 25.43 -1.04 -12.27
C SER A 576 26.57 -1.20 -11.27
N HIS A 577 26.30 -1.74 -10.08
CA HIS A 577 27.30 -1.96 -9.03
C HIS A 577 27.87 -3.39 -9.01
N GLY A 578 27.62 -4.20 -10.05
CA GLY A 578 28.17 -5.57 -10.17
C GLY A 578 27.67 -6.56 -9.12
N LYS A 579 26.61 -6.25 -8.38
CA LYS A 579 26.03 -7.10 -7.32
C LYS A 579 25.29 -8.34 -7.84
N PHE A 580 25.18 -8.48 -9.16
CA PHE A 580 24.56 -9.62 -9.83
C PHE A 580 25.54 -10.51 -10.59
N SER A 581 26.84 -10.25 -10.57
CA SER A 581 27.83 -11.04 -11.34
C SER A 581 27.86 -12.55 -11.04
N TYR A 582 27.38 -12.98 -9.87
CA TYR A 582 27.34 -14.38 -9.44
C TYR A 582 26.02 -15.09 -9.72
N LYS A 583 25.04 -14.40 -10.34
CA LYS A 583 23.71 -14.94 -10.59
C LYS A 583 23.72 -15.91 -11.77
N SER A 584 22.71 -16.78 -11.81
CA SER A 584 22.52 -17.69 -12.93
C SER A 584 22.05 -16.94 -14.18
N GLU A 585 22.27 -17.52 -15.36
CA GLU A 585 21.79 -16.93 -16.62
C GLU A 585 20.26 -16.82 -16.66
N GLU A 586 19.53 -17.76 -16.06
CA GLU A 586 18.07 -17.72 -15.91
C GLU A 586 17.62 -16.50 -15.07
N GLU A 587 18.31 -16.24 -13.96
CA GLU A 587 18.05 -15.05 -13.15
C GLU A 587 18.40 -13.77 -13.92
N HIS A 588 19.47 -13.77 -14.71
CA HIS A 588 19.80 -12.64 -15.58
C HIS A 588 18.74 -12.40 -16.65
N GLN A 589 18.25 -13.45 -17.30
CA GLN A 589 17.17 -13.36 -18.27
C GLN A 589 15.91 -12.75 -17.64
N LYS A 590 15.50 -13.24 -16.46
CA LYS A 590 14.34 -12.69 -15.74
C LYS A 590 14.49 -11.20 -15.46
N ASN A 591 15.66 -10.77 -14.97
CA ASN A 591 15.89 -9.35 -14.70
C ASN A 591 15.95 -8.52 -15.99
N TYR A 592 16.55 -9.05 -17.05
CA TYR A 592 16.61 -8.39 -18.35
C TYR A 592 15.21 -8.20 -18.96
N LEU A 593 14.33 -9.20 -18.86
CA LEU A 593 12.93 -9.09 -19.29
C LEU A 593 12.14 -8.05 -18.48
N GLU A 594 12.42 -7.89 -17.18
CA GLU A 594 11.85 -6.79 -16.39
C GLU A 594 12.34 -5.43 -16.90
N LEU A 595 13.62 -5.29 -17.23
CA LEU A 595 14.16 -4.06 -17.82
C LEU A 595 13.53 -3.74 -19.18
N LEU A 596 13.40 -4.74 -20.07
CA LEU A 596 12.75 -4.57 -21.37
C LEU A 596 11.29 -4.11 -21.25
N GLN A 597 10.52 -4.67 -20.31
CA GLN A 597 9.16 -4.21 -20.02
C GLN A 597 9.15 -2.71 -19.69
N ILE A 598 10.12 -2.22 -18.91
CA ILE A 598 10.24 -0.80 -18.59
C ILE A 598 10.63 0.03 -19.82
N VAL A 599 11.53 -0.45 -20.69
CA VAL A 599 11.90 0.30 -21.91
C VAL A 599 10.73 0.41 -22.88
N ILE A 600 9.97 -0.66 -23.07
CA ILE A 600 8.72 -0.62 -23.85
C ILE A 600 7.73 0.38 -23.24
N PHE A 601 7.62 0.40 -21.91
CA PHE A 601 6.80 1.40 -21.23
C PHE A 601 7.31 2.84 -21.45
N TYR A 602 8.62 3.08 -21.51
CA TYR A 602 9.18 4.38 -21.88
C TYR A 602 8.81 4.76 -23.32
N VAL A 603 8.94 3.82 -24.26
CA VAL A 603 8.52 4.03 -25.67
C VAL A 603 7.07 4.50 -25.72
N MET A 604 6.16 3.82 -25.03
CA MET A 604 4.74 4.17 -25.00
C MET A 604 4.50 5.57 -24.40
N ARG A 605 5.07 5.86 -23.23
CA ARG A 605 4.88 7.15 -22.56
C ARG A 605 5.51 8.33 -23.31
N ILE A 606 6.66 8.13 -23.95
CA ILE A 606 7.29 9.15 -24.78
C ILE A 606 6.49 9.34 -26.07
N ASN A 607 5.99 8.26 -26.69
CA ASN A 607 5.14 8.38 -27.88
C ASN A 607 3.89 9.24 -27.60
N ASP A 608 3.20 8.99 -26.49
CA ASP A 608 2.06 9.80 -26.03
C ASP A 608 2.38 11.31 -26.01
N GLU A 609 3.56 11.67 -25.49
CA GLU A 609 4.04 13.06 -25.39
C GLU A 609 4.37 13.68 -26.75
N LEU A 610 5.08 12.95 -27.59
CA LEU A 610 5.54 13.45 -28.88
C LEU A 610 4.39 13.59 -29.89
N GLU A 611 3.41 12.67 -29.87
CA GLU A 611 2.17 12.78 -30.63
C GLU A 611 1.34 13.99 -30.17
N PHE A 612 1.20 14.21 -28.85
CA PHE A 612 0.53 15.39 -28.32
C PHE A 612 1.23 16.68 -28.76
N TYR A 613 2.55 16.75 -28.64
CA TYR A 613 3.35 17.89 -29.08
C TYR A 613 3.13 18.19 -30.58
N LYS A 614 3.19 17.15 -31.43
CA LYS A 614 2.96 17.29 -32.87
C LYS A 614 1.55 17.76 -33.20
N SER A 615 0.53 17.24 -32.50
CA SER A 615 -0.86 17.66 -32.68
C SER A 615 -1.06 19.14 -32.34
N LYS A 616 -0.31 19.69 -31.38
CA LYS A 616 -0.37 21.12 -31.02
C LYS A 616 0.30 22.00 -32.07
N LEU A 617 1.44 21.58 -32.62
CA LEU A 617 2.09 22.29 -33.71
C LEU A 617 1.22 22.37 -34.97
N ALA A 618 0.46 21.31 -35.29
CA ALA A 618 -0.43 21.32 -36.45
C ALA A 618 -1.65 22.26 -36.31
N ASN A 619 -1.94 22.74 -35.09
CA ASN A 619 -3.04 23.65 -34.78
C ASN A 619 -2.60 25.12 -34.62
N ILE A 620 -1.32 25.41 -34.86
CA ILE A 620 -0.72 26.75 -34.91
C ILE A 620 -0.39 27.04 -36.37
#